data_AF-A0A383ATY1-F1
#
_entry.id   AF-A0A383ATY1-F1
#
_cell.length_a   1.000
_cell.length_b   1.000
_cell.length_c   1.000
_cell.angle_alpha   90.00
_cell.angle_beta   90.00
_cell.angle_gamma   90.00
#
_symmetry.space_group_name_H-M   'P 1'
#
loop_
_entity.id
_entity.type
_entity.pdbx_description
1 polymer ?
#
loop_
_entity_poly.entity_id
_entity_poly.type
_entity_poly.pdbx_seq_one_letter_code
_entity_poly.pdbx_strand_id
1 'polypeptide(L)'
;MARSKESTRQNKAMQAILRGETPEKRVVIAVEDKEFKEKMRLEREEERKKSAERFDSLKEFRMPWFCPKCNKAMKKRLDNKFWRIQGVCFDCVLEMENKLRIDGKYESYEKRKVLQNRLSWVNDMIQGIEEWKNEGDVTFLNQNRPDGYSVDEETWSQDPDQVKALSDEAMVEMNKIKSEIETELSKYI
;
A
#
# COMPACT_ATOMS: atom_id res chain seq x y z
N MET A 1 -40.53 -56.54 17.14
CA MET A 1 -39.40 -55.64 16.81
C MET A 1 -39.97 -54.29 16.39
N ALA A 2 -39.62 -53.19 17.07
CA ALA A 2 -40.06 -51.85 16.67
C ALA A 2 -39.31 -51.42 15.40
N ARG A 3 -40.02 -51.26 14.27
CA ARG A 3 -39.42 -50.76 13.03
C ARG A 3 -39.08 -49.27 13.15
N SER A 4 -38.00 -48.84 12.50
CA SER A 4 -37.63 -47.41 12.47
C SER A 4 -38.74 -46.58 11.80
N LYS A 5 -38.91 -45.32 12.23
CA LYS A 5 -39.93 -44.42 11.66
C LYS A 5 -39.77 -44.30 10.14
N GLU A 6 -38.53 -44.25 9.66
CA GLU A 6 -38.19 -44.23 8.22
C GLU A 6 -38.66 -45.50 7.50
N SER A 7 -38.40 -46.67 8.07
CA SER A 7 -38.85 -47.97 7.54
C SER A 7 -40.39 -48.06 7.48
N THR A 8 -41.09 -47.61 8.51
CA THR A 8 -42.57 -47.61 8.50
C THR A 8 -43.12 -46.69 7.41
N ARG A 9 -42.43 -45.57 7.13
CA ARG A 9 -42.83 -44.60 6.12
C ARG A 9 -42.60 -45.12 4.70
N GLN A 10 -41.44 -45.72 4.44
CA GLN A 10 -41.13 -46.35 3.16
C GLN A 10 -42.17 -47.42 2.83
N ASN A 11 -42.54 -48.24 3.80
CA ASN A 11 -43.59 -49.25 3.63
C ASN A 11 -44.95 -48.64 3.28
N LYS A 12 -45.35 -47.52 3.92
CA LYS A 12 -46.59 -46.81 3.58
C LYS A 12 -46.58 -46.22 2.17
N ALA A 13 -45.45 -45.63 1.76
CA ALA A 13 -45.29 -45.11 0.40
C ALA A 13 -45.39 -46.23 -0.65
N MET A 14 -44.76 -47.38 -0.41
CA MET A 14 -44.85 -48.56 -1.27
C MET A 14 -46.29 -49.10 -1.34
N GLN A 15 -47.01 -49.14 -0.22
CA GLN A 15 -48.41 -49.55 -0.18
C GLN A 15 -49.35 -48.59 -0.93
N ALA A 16 -49.06 -47.28 -0.95
CA ALA A 16 -49.83 -46.31 -1.74
C ALA A 16 -49.59 -46.50 -3.24
N ILE A 17 -48.34 -46.72 -3.66
CA ILE A 17 -47.97 -47.00 -5.06
C ILE A 17 -48.67 -48.27 -5.55
N LEU A 18 -48.66 -49.33 -4.74
CA LEU A 18 -49.36 -50.59 -5.06
C LEU A 18 -50.87 -50.43 -5.23
N ARG A 19 -51.47 -49.44 -4.55
CA ARG A 19 -52.90 -49.08 -4.68
C ARG A 19 -53.18 -48.11 -5.83
N GLY A 20 -52.17 -47.68 -6.58
CA GLY A 20 -52.29 -46.70 -7.66
C GLY A 20 -52.42 -45.26 -7.18
N GLU A 21 -52.21 -44.99 -5.88
CA GLU A 21 -52.25 -43.64 -5.30
C GLU A 21 -50.88 -42.97 -5.37
N THR A 22 -50.85 -41.63 -5.44
CA THR A 22 -49.59 -40.90 -5.36
C THR A 22 -49.10 -40.83 -3.92
N PRO A 23 -47.88 -41.31 -3.60
CA PRO A 23 -47.37 -41.31 -2.24
C PRO A 23 -47.11 -39.87 -1.73
N GLU A 24 -47.27 -39.68 -0.42
CA GLU A 24 -46.98 -38.41 0.25
C GLU A 24 -45.51 -38.01 0.05
N LYS A 25 -45.27 -36.91 -0.68
CA LYS A 25 -43.94 -36.33 -0.86
C LYS A 25 -43.67 -35.33 0.27
N ARG A 26 -42.55 -35.50 0.98
CA ARG A 26 -42.06 -34.50 1.92
C ARG A 26 -41.21 -33.47 1.18
N VAL A 27 -41.62 -32.21 1.21
CA VAL A 27 -40.73 -31.09 0.87
C VAL A 27 -39.99 -30.71 2.16
N VAL A 28 -38.69 -30.99 2.22
CA VAL A 28 -37.85 -30.53 3.32
C VAL A 28 -37.37 -29.14 2.96
N ILE A 29 -37.99 -28.11 3.57
CA ILE A 29 -37.53 -26.73 3.43
C ILE A 29 -36.46 -26.53 4.51
N ALA A 30 -35.19 -26.41 4.12
CA ALA A 30 -34.14 -25.98 5.02
C ALA A 30 -34.34 -24.48 5.31
N VAL A 31 -35.09 -24.19 6.38
CA VAL A 31 -35.26 -22.82 6.86
C VAL A 31 -33.99 -22.48 7.64
N GLU A 32 -32.98 -21.91 6.99
CA GLU A 32 -31.96 -21.15 7.71
C GLU A 32 -32.69 -20.11 8.58
N ASP A 33 -32.39 -20.09 9.88
CA ASP A 33 -33.01 -19.19 10.85
C ASP A 33 -32.92 -17.75 10.34
N LYS A 34 -34.06 -17.03 10.35
CA LYS A 34 -34.11 -15.63 9.85
C LYS A 34 -33.09 -14.74 10.55
N GLU A 35 -32.85 -14.98 11.84
CA GLU A 35 -31.85 -14.29 12.66
C GLU A 35 -30.42 -14.53 12.17
N PHE A 36 -30.09 -15.76 11.75
CA PHE A 36 -28.78 -16.08 11.20
C PHE A 36 -28.56 -15.36 9.87
N LYS A 37 -29.56 -15.34 8.98
CA LYS A 37 -29.51 -14.59 7.72
C LYS A 37 -29.31 -13.09 7.93
N GLU A 38 -29.99 -12.54 8.92
CA GLU A 38 -29.89 -11.12 9.24
C GLU A 38 -28.52 -10.76 9.84
N LYS A 39 -27.98 -11.61 10.74
CA LYS A 39 -26.60 -11.48 11.24
C LYS A 39 -25.57 -11.53 10.12
N MET A 40 -25.65 -12.51 9.21
CA MET A 40 -24.74 -12.59 8.05
C MET A 40 -24.89 -11.40 7.09
N ARG A 41 -26.08 -10.81 6.98
CA ARG A 41 -26.29 -9.58 6.18
C ARG A 41 -25.58 -8.39 6.83
N LEU A 42 -25.76 -8.20 8.13
CA LEU A 42 -25.13 -7.12 8.90
C LEU A 42 -23.61 -7.23 8.88
N GLU A 43 -23.06 -8.44 9.08
CA GLU A 43 -21.62 -8.70 9.01
C GLU A 43 -21.07 -8.36 7.62
N ARG A 44 -21.74 -8.78 6.54
CA ARG A 44 -21.36 -8.44 5.16
C ARG A 44 -21.43 -6.93 4.88
N GLU A 45 -22.41 -6.23 5.43
CA GLU A 45 -22.51 -4.78 5.32
C GLU A 45 -21.38 -4.07 6.07
N GLU A 46 -21.02 -4.56 7.25
CA GLU A 46 -19.90 -4.04 8.04
C GLU A 46 -18.55 -4.29 7.34
N GLU A 47 -18.34 -5.48 6.79
CA GLU A 47 -17.16 -5.79 5.97
C GLU A 47 -17.06 -4.90 4.74
N ARG A 48 -18.19 -4.62 4.06
CA ARG A 48 -18.23 -3.69 2.92
C ARG A 48 -17.88 -2.26 3.33
N LYS A 49 -18.36 -1.79 4.48
CA LYS A 49 -18.00 -0.47 5.03
C LYS A 49 -16.51 -0.38 5.34
N LYS A 50 -15.97 -1.36 6.08
CA LYS A 50 -14.53 -1.45 6.37
C LYS A 50 -13.68 -1.56 5.10
N SER A 51 -14.20 -2.21 4.06
CA SER A 51 -13.53 -2.28 2.77
C SER A 51 -13.56 -0.92 2.06
N ALA A 52 -14.70 -0.23 2.05
CA ALA A 52 -14.84 1.09 1.41
C ALA A 52 -13.94 2.13 2.08
N GLU A 53 -13.91 2.17 3.41
CA GLU A 53 -13.02 3.06 4.18
C GLU A 53 -11.54 2.87 3.82
N ARG A 54 -11.11 1.61 3.70
CA ARG A 54 -9.75 1.26 3.24
C ARG A 54 -9.47 1.68 1.80
N PHE A 55 -10.47 1.62 0.92
CA PHE A 55 -10.31 2.05 -0.48
C PHE A 55 -10.31 3.58 -0.61
N ASP A 56 -11.11 4.28 0.19
CA ASP A 56 -11.20 5.72 0.17
C ASP A 56 -9.91 6.38 0.67
N SER A 57 -9.26 5.82 1.70
CA SER A 57 -7.96 6.32 2.16
C SER A 57 -6.83 6.19 1.12
N LEU A 58 -6.92 5.19 0.23
CA LEU A 58 -5.95 4.96 -0.85
C LEU A 58 -6.26 5.70 -2.15
N LYS A 59 -7.40 6.41 -2.20
CA LYS A 59 -7.88 7.07 -3.42
C LYS A 59 -6.93 8.16 -3.92
N GLU A 60 -6.23 8.84 -3.01
CA GLU A 60 -5.26 9.88 -3.33
C GLU A 60 -4.00 9.32 -4.01
N PHE A 61 -3.56 8.14 -3.60
CA PHE A 61 -2.36 7.49 -4.13
C PHE A 61 -2.63 6.73 -5.43
N ARG A 62 -3.88 6.33 -5.68
CA ARG A 62 -4.25 5.57 -6.86
C ARG A 62 -4.34 6.48 -8.09
N MET A 63 -3.73 6.05 -9.20
CA MET A 63 -3.92 6.73 -10.48
C MET A 63 -5.39 6.66 -10.92
N PRO A 64 -6.05 7.80 -11.18
CA PRO A 64 -7.40 7.82 -11.67
C PRO A 64 -7.44 7.37 -13.14
N TRP A 65 -8.61 6.89 -13.57
CA TRP A 65 -8.86 6.54 -14.97
C TRP A 65 -8.79 7.77 -15.89
N PHE A 66 -9.16 8.93 -15.37
CA PHE A 66 -9.17 10.21 -16.08
C PHE A 66 -8.29 11.22 -15.35
N CYS A 67 -7.50 11.96 -16.12
CA CYS A 67 -6.67 13.02 -15.54
C CYS A 67 -7.54 14.17 -15.03
N PRO A 68 -7.35 14.67 -13.79
CA PRO A 68 -8.16 15.76 -13.24
C PRO A 68 -7.97 17.10 -14.00
N LYS A 69 -6.85 17.27 -14.71
CA LYS A 69 -6.53 18.52 -15.42
C LYS A 69 -7.15 18.61 -16.81
N CYS A 70 -7.17 17.51 -17.56
CA CYS A 70 -7.60 17.51 -18.95
C CYS A 70 -8.77 16.56 -19.25
N ASN A 71 -9.25 15.81 -18.25
CA ASN A 71 -10.31 14.80 -18.37
C ASN A 71 -10.08 13.74 -19.46
N LYS A 72 -8.84 13.60 -19.96
CA LYS A 72 -8.46 12.54 -20.91
C LYS A 72 -8.19 11.23 -20.16
N ALA A 73 -8.46 10.12 -20.82
CA ALA A 73 -8.20 8.79 -20.29
C ALA A 73 -6.69 8.52 -20.17
N MET A 74 -6.23 8.13 -18.97
CA MET A 74 -4.82 7.85 -18.66
C MET A 74 -4.49 6.38 -18.98
N LYS A 75 -4.27 6.08 -20.26
CA LYS A 75 -3.98 4.72 -20.76
C LYS A 75 -2.51 4.50 -21.13
N LYS A 76 -1.71 5.56 -21.24
CA LYS A 76 -0.33 5.46 -21.74
C LYS A 76 0.56 4.82 -20.69
N ARG A 77 1.58 4.06 -21.12
CA ARG A 77 2.56 3.42 -20.21
C ARG A 77 3.23 4.44 -19.27
N LEU A 78 3.46 5.65 -19.77
CA LEU A 78 4.11 6.73 -19.02
C LEU A 78 3.18 7.44 -18.03
N ASP A 79 1.85 7.36 -18.19
CA ASP A 79 0.89 8.03 -17.30
C ASP A 79 1.07 7.59 -15.84
N ASN A 80 1.35 6.30 -15.60
CA ASN A 80 1.65 5.78 -14.27
C ASN A 80 2.86 6.47 -13.62
N LYS A 81 3.91 6.75 -14.39
CA LYS A 81 5.13 7.40 -13.88
C LYS A 81 4.87 8.86 -13.57
N PHE A 82 4.23 9.60 -14.48
CA PHE A 82 3.96 11.02 -14.31
C PHE A 82 2.91 11.29 -13.23
N TRP A 83 1.96 10.39 -13.04
CA TRP A 83 1.03 10.45 -11.91
C TRP A 83 1.77 10.39 -10.56
N ARG A 84 2.71 9.45 -10.41
CA ARG A 84 3.48 9.30 -9.15
C ARG A 84 4.40 10.48 -8.85
N ILE A 85 4.93 11.14 -9.87
CA ILE A 85 5.91 12.24 -9.69
C ILE A 85 5.21 13.60 -9.57
N GLN A 86 4.17 13.85 -10.37
CA GLN A 86 3.58 15.19 -10.52
C GLN A 86 2.05 15.23 -10.37
N GLY A 87 1.38 14.09 -10.17
CA GLY A 87 -0.09 14.04 -10.05
C GLY A 87 -0.84 14.45 -11.32
N VAL A 88 -0.20 14.36 -12.50
CA VAL A 88 -0.77 14.76 -13.79
C VAL A 88 -0.48 13.70 -14.87
N CYS A 89 -1.26 13.70 -15.95
CA CYS A 89 -1.01 12.79 -17.08
C CYS A 89 0.18 13.25 -17.94
N PHE A 90 0.73 12.31 -18.70
CA PHE A 90 1.89 12.57 -19.55
C PHE A 90 1.63 13.68 -20.58
N ASP A 91 0.44 13.74 -21.16
CA ASP A 91 0.10 14.75 -22.17
C ASP A 91 0.07 16.17 -21.59
N CYS A 92 -0.45 16.33 -20.36
CA CYS A 92 -0.43 17.63 -19.68
C CYS A 92 0.98 18.11 -19.38
N VAL A 93 1.92 17.19 -19.12
CA VAL A 93 3.33 17.53 -18.91
C VAL A 93 3.96 17.95 -20.23
N LEU A 94 3.73 17.22 -21.31
CA LEU A 94 4.22 17.58 -22.64
C LEU A 94 3.71 18.96 -23.09
N GLU A 95 2.43 19.25 -22.87
CA GLU A 95 1.87 20.57 -23.20
C GLU A 95 2.53 21.70 -22.39
N MET A 96 2.88 21.44 -21.12
CA MET A 96 3.61 22.39 -20.28
C MET A 96 5.05 22.60 -20.77
N GLU A 97 5.79 21.51 -21.00
CA GLU A 97 7.17 21.56 -21.48
C GLU A 97 7.27 22.21 -22.86
N ASN A 98 6.32 21.92 -23.76
CA ASN A 98 6.30 22.54 -25.08
C ASN A 98 6.09 24.06 -25.00
N LYS A 99 5.18 24.53 -24.14
CA LYS A 99 5.02 25.98 -23.88
C LYS A 99 6.31 26.60 -23.35
N LEU A 100 6.96 25.95 -22.38
CA LEU A 100 8.25 26.41 -21.85
C LEU A 100 9.37 26.45 -22.90
N ARG A 101 9.36 25.54 -23.87
CA ARG A 101 10.30 25.54 -25.00
C ARG A 101 10.03 26.68 -25.98
N ILE A 102 8.76 26.93 -26.29
CA ILE A 102 8.36 28.08 -27.12
C ILE A 102 8.79 29.40 -26.46
N ASP A 103 8.62 29.50 -25.15
CA ASP A 103 9.01 30.66 -24.35
C ASP A 103 10.55 30.78 -24.14
N GLY A 104 11.33 29.78 -24.55
CA GLY A 104 12.79 29.73 -24.33
C GLY A 104 13.22 29.50 -22.88
N LYS A 105 12.28 29.25 -21.96
CA LYS A 105 12.54 29.10 -20.50
C LYS A 105 12.82 27.66 -20.08
N TYR A 106 12.72 26.70 -21.00
CA TYR A 106 12.87 25.28 -20.70
C TYR A 106 14.20 24.92 -20.02
N GLU A 107 15.31 25.52 -20.43
CA GLU A 107 16.62 25.22 -19.82
C GLU A 107 16.67 25.62 -18.33
N SER A 108 16.09 26.76 -17.97
CA SER A 108 15.99 27.20 -16.57
C SER A 108 15.11 26.26 -15.74
N TYR A 109 14.01 25.77 -16.33
CA TYR A 109 13.11 24.80 -15.69
C TYR A 109 13.83 23.46 -15.44
N GLU A 110 14.58 22.97 -16.42
CA GLU A 110 15.34 21.72 -16.31
C GLU A 110 16.40 21.81 -15.23
N LYS A 111 17.21 22.89 -15.22
CA LYS A 111 18.22 23.12 -14.18
C LYS A 111 17.59 23.21 -12.80
N ARG A 112 16.48 23.93 -12.65
CA ARG A 112 15.74 24.03 -11.38
C ARG A 112 15.32 22.66 -10.86
N LYS A 113 14.80 21.79 -11.72
CA LYS A 113 14.39 20.43 -11.34
C LYS A 113 15.56 19.56 -10.89
N VAL A 114 16.70 19.65 -11.57
CA VAL A 114 17.92 18.92 -11.17
C VAL A 114 18.43 19.41 -9.82
N LEU A 115 18.46 20.73 -9.60
CA LEU A 115 18.88 21.33 -8.33
C LEU A 115 17.94 20.95 -7.18
N GLN A 116 16.62 20.93 -7.40
CA GLN A 116 15.64 20.46 -6.40
C GLN A 116 15.85 19.00 -6.02
N ASN A 117 16.12 18.11 -6.99
CA ASN A 117 16.45 16.72 -6.70
C ASN A 117 17.75 16.60 -5.89
N ARG A 118 18.77 17.38 -6.24
CA ARG A 118 20.04 17.42 -5.49
C ARG A 118 19.84 17.91 -4.06
N LEU A 119 19.03 18.95 -3.87
CA LEU A 119 18.68 19.47 -2.55
C LEU A 119 17.93 18.42 -1.71
N SER A 120 16.99 17.69 -2.30
CA SER A 120 16.30 16.58 -1.62
C SER A 120 17.29 15.53 -1.14
N TRP A 121 18.23 15.10 -2.00
CA TRP A 121 19.26 14.13 -1.63
C TRP A 121 20.14 14.61 -0.47
N VAL A 122 20.53 15.88 -0.45
CA VAL A 122 21.31 16.45 0.67
C VAL A 122 20.49 16.48 1.97
N ASN A 123 19.21 16.83 1.91
CA ASN A 123 18.34 16.79 3.09
C ASN A 123 18.18 15.37 3.64
N ASP A 124 18.00 14.37 2.76
CA ASP A 124 17.92 12.96 3.16
C ASP A 124 19.22 12.50 3.83
N MET A 125 20.38 12.97 3.33
CA MET A 125 21.68 12.66 3.91
C MET A 125 21.86 13.31 5.30
N ILE A 126 21.45 14.57 5.46
CA ILE A 126 21.45 15.26 6.76
C ILE A 126 20.60 14.49 7.77
N GLN A 127 19.39 14.08 7.37
CA GLN A 127 18.52 13.27 8.22
C GLN A 127 19.19 11.93 8.58
N GLY A 128 19.80 11.25 7.60
CA GLY A 128 20.52 10.00 7.86
C GLY A 128 21.69 10.16 8.82
N ILE A 129 22.41 11.28 8.79
CA ILE A 129 23.50 11.58 9.74
C ILE A 129 22.94 11.85 11.15
N GLU A 130 21.82 12.57 11.25
CA GLU A 130 21.13 12.78 12.54
C GLU A 130 20.63 11.47 13.15
N GLU A 131 20.07 10.58 12.32
CA GLU A 131 19.66 9.25 12.74
C GLU A 131 20.85 8.41 13.21
N TRP A 132 21.94 8.38 12.42
CA TRP A 132 23.16 7.66 12.77
C TRP A 132 23.80 8.16 14.06
N LYS A 133 23.81 9.48 14.30
CA LYS A 133 24.31 10.08 15.54
C LYS A 133 23.52 9.63 16.78
N ASN A 134 22.23 9.31 16.61
CA ASN A 134 21.35 8.87 17.68
C ASN A 134 21.24 7.34 17.78
N GLU A 135 21.83 6.61 16.83
CA GLU A 135 21.81 5.15 16.81
C GLU A 135 22.75 4.59 17.90
N GLY A 136 22.24 3.64 18.67
CA GLY A 136 23.00 2.98 19.74
C GLY A 136 23.69 1.71 19.26
N ASP A 137 24.20 0.92 20.21
CA ASP A 137 24.79 -0.37 19.92
C ASP A 137 23.77 -1.30 19.25
N VAL A 138 24.18 -1.95 18.16
CA VAL A 138 23.33 -2.87 17.42
C VAL A 138 23.50 -4.27 18.02
N THR A 139 22.39 -4.88 18.40
CA THR A 139 22.35 -6.28 18.83
C THR A 139 21.81 -7.15 17.69
N PHE A 140 22.57 -8.18 17.35
CA PHE A 140 22.21 -9.14 16.31
C PHE A 140 21.95 -10.51 16.92
N LEU A 141 20.83 -11.11 16.53
CA LEU A 141 20.36 -12.39 17.07
C LEU A 141 20.66 -13.52 16.08
N ASN A 142 21.55 -14.42 16.46
CA ASN A 142 22.08 -15.48 15.61
C ASN A 142 21.49 -16.87 15.88
N GLN A 143 20.94 -17.43 14.81
CA GLN A 143 20.47 -18.80 14.55
C GLN A 143 21.49 -19.93 14.53
N ASN A 144 22.69 -19.79 15.11
CA ASN A 144 23.84 -20.60 14.67
C ASN A 144 23.95 -21.97 15.37
N ARG A 145 23.10 -22.24 16.37
CA ARG A 145 23.18 -23.45 17.17
C ARG A 145 22.42 -24.61 16.50
N PRO A 146 23.00 -25.83 16.44
CA PRO A 146 22.37 -27.01 15.83
C PRO A 146 21.01 -27.42 16.44
N ASP A 147 20.72 -26.97 17.65
CA ASP A 147 19.51 -27.29 18.41
C ASP A 147 18.23 -26.69 17.80
N GLY A 148 18.34 -25.66 16.95
CA GLY A 148 17.23 -25.08 16.20
C GLY A 148 16.28 -24.16 16.99
N TYR A 149 16.48 -23.98 18.31
CA TYR A 149 15.67 -23.10 19.16
C TYR A 149 16.46 -22.03 19.93
N SER A 150 17.76 -22.23 20.14
CA SER A 150 18.60 -21.30 20.90
C SER A 150 19.17 -20.20 20.01
N VAL A 151 19.15 -18.98 20.53
CA VAL A 151 19.63 -17.77 19.85
C VAL A 151 20.86 -17.24 20.58
N ASP A 152 21.91 -16.92 19.84
CA ASP A 152 23.09 -16.23 20.35
C ASP A 152 22.99 -14.72 20.09
N GLU A 153 23.35 -13.90 21.07
CA GLU A 153 23.35 -12.43 20.92
C GLU A 153 24.77 -11.94 20.62
N GLU A 154 24.95 -11.28 19.49
CA GLU A 154 26.17 -10.56 19.14
C GLU A 154 25.93 -9.05 19.27
N THR A 155 26.73 -8.38 20.10
CA THR A 155 26.66 -6.93 20.27
C THR A 155 27.80 -6.27 19.50
N TRP A 156 27.46 -5.31 18.65
CA TRP A 156 28.44 -4.52 17.89
C TRP A 156 28.48 -3.12 18.50
N SER A 157 29.51 -2.85 19.30
CA SER A 157 29.71 -1.54 19.93
C SER A 157 30.43 -0.58 19.01
N GLN A 158 29.92 0.65 18.90
CA GLN A 158 30.61 1.76 18.24
C GLN A 158 31.22 2.70 19.29
N ASP A 159 32.34 3.34 18.97
CA ASP A 159 32.89 4.40 19.84
C ASP A 159 32.00 5.65 19.71
N PRO A 160 31.20 6.00 20.73
CA PRO A 160 30.20 7.05 20.61
C PRO A 160 30.81 8.44 20.40
N ASP A 161 32.04 8.65 20.86
CA ASP A 161 32.71 9.94 20.73
C ASP A 161 33.27 10.13 19.31
N GLN A 162 33.78 9.06 18.70
CA GLN A 162 34.19 9.08 17.29
C GLN A 162 33.00 9.28 16.36
N VAL A 163 31.88 8.59 16.60
CA VAL A 163 30.67 8.76 15.79
C VAL A 163 30.14 10.18 15.87
N LYS A 164 30.11 10.80 17.06
CA LYS A 164 29.70 12.19 17.21
C LYS A 164 30.62 13.16 16.46
N ALA A 165 31.93 13.00 16.59
CA ALA A 165 32.90 13.85 15.90
C ALA A 165 32.73 13.76 14.38
N LEU A 166 32.68 12.55 13.83
CA LEU A 166 32.49 12.32 12.40
C LEU A 166 31.13 12.85 11.90
N SER A 167 30.07 12.66 12.70
CA SER A 167 28.73 13.15 12.39
C SER A 167 28.68 14.68 12.36
N ASP A 168 29.32 15.34 13.33
CA ASP A 168 29.35 16.80 13.41
C ASP A 168 30.16 17.40 12.24
N GLU A 169 31.29 16.79 11.86
CA GLU A 169 32.06 17.15 10.67
C GLU A 169 31.24 16.98 9.38
N ALA A 170 30.58 15.83 9.21
CA ALA A 170 29.74 15.56 8.05
C ALA A 170 28.55 16.52 7.95
N MET A 171 27.92 16.86 9.08
CA MET A 171 26.83 17.84 9.13
C MET A 171 27.28 19.23 8.67
N VAL A 172 28.49 19.66 9.04
CA VAL A 172 29.03 20.94 8.59
C VAL A 172 29.21 20.94 7.06
N GLU A 173 29.80 19.89 6.48
CA GLU A 173 29.99 19.79 5.04
C GLU A 173 28.66 19.70 4.27
N MET A 174 27.71 18.91 4.74
CA MET A 174 26.39 18.80 4.11
C MET A 174 25.62 20.12 4.13
N ASN A 175 25.70 20.88 5.23
CA ASN A 175 25.09 22.20 5.31
C ASN A 175 25.74 23.22 4.35
N LYS A 176 27.06 23.16 4.14
CA LYS A 176 27.73 23.96 3.10
C LYS A 176 27.18 23.63 1.72
N ILE A 177 27.15 22.35 1.34
CA ILE A 177 26.62 21.90 0.05
C ILE A 177 25.16 22.34 -0.13
N LYS A 178 24.35 22.21 0.92
CA LYS A 178 22.95 22.68 0.91
C LYS A 178 22.88 24.17 0.60
N SER A 179 23.65 25.00 1.29
CA SER A 179 23.68 26.44 1.07
C SER A 179 24.12 26.81 -0.36
N GLU A 180 25.12 26.11 -0.91
CA GLU A 180 25.56 26.31 -2.29
C GLU A 180 24.42 26.02 -3.28
N ILE A 181 23.73 24.89 -3.11
CA ILE A 181 22.58 24.52 -3.96
C ILE A 181 21.46 25.54 -3.84
N GLU A 182 21.15 26.03 -2.63
CA GLU A 182 20.13 27.07 -2.41
C GLU A 182 20.50 28.39 -3.11
N THR A 183 21.78 28.80 -3.04
CA THR A 183 22.26 29.99 -3.77
C THR A 183 22.17 29.79 -5.29
N GLU A 184 22.50 28.60 -5.81
CA GLU A 184 22.33 28.30 -7.23
C GLU A 184 20.86 28.32 -7.65
N LEU A 185 19.98 27.74 -6.82
CA LEU A 185 18.54 27.68 -7.07
C LEU A 185 17.95 29.09 -7.16
N SER A 186 18.39 30.01 -6.29
CA SER A 186 17.94 31.40 -6.27
C SER A 186 18.19 32.15 -7.59
N LYS A 187 19.20 31.76 -8.38
CA LYS A 187 19.52 32.35 -9.69
C LYS A 187 18.48 32.02 -10.75
N TYR A 188 17.70 30.97 -10.54
CA TYR A 188 16.70 30.47 -11.48
C TYR A 188 15.27 30.73 -11.02
N ILE A 189 15.05 31.47 -9.92
CA ILE A 189 13.72 31.91 -9.46
C ILE A 189 13.37 33.22 -10.16
#